data_AF-A0A645HG20-F1
#
_entry.id   AF-A0A645HG20-F1
#
_cell.length_a   1.000
_cell.length_b   1.000
_cell.length_c   1.000
_cell.angle_alpha   90.00
_cell.angle_beta   90.00
_cell.angle_gamma   90.00
#
_symmetry.space_group_name_H-M   'P 1'
#
loop_
_entity.id
_entity.type
_entity.pdbx_description
1 polymer ?
#
loop_
_entity_poly.entity_id
_entity_poly.type
_entity_poly.pdbx_seq_one_letter_code
_entity_poly.pdbx_strand_id
1 'polypeptide(L)' 'MTNAATKLQLDMLDIINTLFIETNPIPVKAALEIMGKINGELRLPLIPISDSNRELLIESIKNFNQYMGVSA' A
#
# COMPACT_ATOMS: atom_id res chain seq x y z
N MET A 1 8.88 -16.44 -21.88
CA MET A 1 8.10 -15.18 -21.95
C MET A 1 7.43 -14.80 -20.62
N THR A 2 7.46 -15.63 -19.56
CA THR A 2 6.81 -15.35 -18.26
C THR A 2 7.71 -14.71 -17.19
N ASN A 3 9.04 -14.82 -17.31
CA ASN A 3 9.95 -14.55 -16.19
C ASN A 3 9.95 -13.09 -15.69
N ALA A 4 9.79 -12.11 -16.59
CA ALA A 4 9.83 -10.69 -16.20
C ALA A 4 8.55 -10.28 -15.43
N ALA A 5 7.37 -10.71 -15.90
CA ALA A 5 6.10 -10.42 -15.24
C ALA A 5 6.02 -11.11 -13.87
N THR A 6 6.40 -12.38 -13.79
CA THR A 6 6.47 -13.10 -12.51
C THR A 6 7.45 -12.45 -11.55
N LYS A 7 8.64 -12.06 -12.03
CA LYS A 7 9.62 -11.36 -11.18
C LYS A 7 9.05 -10.05 -10.62
N LEU A 8 8.45 -9.21 -11.46
CA LEU A 8 7.86 -7.95 -10.99
C LEU A 8 6.74 -8.19 -9.98
N GLN A 9 5.85 -9.16 -10.24
CA GLN A 9 4.78 -9.51 -9.30
C GLN A 9 5.33 -9.99 -7.95
N LEU A 10 6.40 -10.79 -7.94
CA LEU A 10 7.04 -11.26 -6.71
C LEU A 10 7.71 -10.11 -5.95
N ASP A 11 8.41 -9.23 -6.67
CA ASP A 11 9.06 -8.05 -6.09
C ASP A 11 8.03 -7.07 -5.48
N MET A 12 6.79 -7.07 -5.98
CA MET A 12 5.67 -6.23 -5.48
C MET A 12 4.81 -6.88 -4.39
N LEU A 13 5.06 -8.14 -3.99
CA LEU A 13 4.17 -8.86 -3.07
C LEU A 13 4.00 -8.17 -1.72
N ASP A 14 5.03 -7.51 -1.21
CA ASP A 14 4.99 -6.80 0.07
C ASP A 14 3.92 -5.68 0.08
N ILE A 15 3.99 -4.79 -0.91
CA ILE A 15 2.99 -3.71 -1.05
C ILE A 15 1.61 -4.26 -1.41
N ILE A 16 1.52 -5.31 -2.23
CA ILE A 16 0.24 -5.94 -2.58
C ILE A 16 -0.43 -6.50 -1.32
N ASN A 17 0.30 -7.25 -0.48
CA ASN A 17 -0.28 -7.86 0.71
C ASN A 17 -0.73 -6.80 1.72
N THR A 18 0.07 -5.75 1.93
CA THR A 18 -0.29 -4.66 2.85
C THR A 18 -1.47 -3.83 2.36
N LEU A 19 -1.66 -3.66 1.05
CA LEU A 19 -2.87 -3.03 0.49
C LEU A 19 -4.15 -3.87 0.70
N PHE A 20 -4.04 -5.13 1.09
CA PHE A 20 -5.14 -6.06 1.34
C PHE A 20 -5.21 -6.57 2.78
N ILE A 21 -4.46 -5.96 3.71
CA ILE A 21 -4.39 -6.39 5.13
C ILE A 21 -5.70 -6.17 5.91
N GLU A 22 -6.56 -5.27 5.43
CA GLU A 22 -7.91 -5.01 5.95
C GLU A 22 -8.91 -4.88 4.78
N THR A 23 -10.19 -4.63 5.10
CA THR A 23 -11.25 -4.48 4.09
C THR A 23 -10.97 -3.34 3.12
N ASN A 24 -10.88 -3.67 1.83
CA ASN A 24 -10.82 -2.66 0.78
C ASN A 24 -12.10 -1.81 0.72
N PRO A 25 -12.00 -0.48 0.47
CA PRO A 25 -10.82 0.28 0.03
C PRO A 25 -10.02 0.97 1.16
N ILE A 26 -10.11 0.51 2.42
CA ILE A 26 -9.47 1.20 3.57
C ILE A 26 -7.94 1.33 3.39
N PRO A 27 -7.17 0.26 3.13
CA PRO A 27 -5.71 0.37 3.07
C PRO A 27 -5.21 1.19 1.88
N VAL A 28 -5.81 1.02 0.69
CA VAL A 28 -5.40 1.79 -0.50
C VAL A 28 -5.67 3.29 -0.35
N LYS A 29 -6.76 3.67 0.33
CA LYS A 29 -7.00 5.10 0.63
C LYS A 29 -6.01 5.64 1.65
N ALA A 30 -5.69 4.88 2.69
CA ALA A 30 -4.66 5.24 3.65
C ALA A 30 -3.28 5.39 2.97
N ALA A 31 -2.93 4.49 2.04
CA ALA A 31 -1.68 4.56 1.27
C ALA A 31 -1.61 5.87 0.46
N LEU A 32 -2.68 6.21 -0.27
CA LEU A 32 -2.72 7.44 -1.06
C LEU A 32 -2.72 8.71 -0.19
N GLU A 33 -3.30 8.66 1.00
CA GLU A 33 -3.21 9.74 2.00
C GLU A 33 -1.77 9.90 2.53
N ILE A 34 -1.11 8.81 2.91
CA ILE A 34 0.30 8.78 3.32
C ILE A 34 1.20 9.39 2.23
N MET A 35 0.89 9.12 0.97
CA MET A 35 1.60 9.66 -0.20
C MET A 35 1.18 11.10 -0.57
N GLY A 36 0.30 11.74 0.21
CA GLY A 36 -0.17 13.11 0.00
C GLY A 36 -0.98 13.30 -1.30
N LYS A 37 -1.63 12.24 -1.81
CA LYS A 37 -2.41 12.27 -3.06
C LYS A 37 -3.89 12.54 -2.86
N ILE A 38 -4.42 12.16 -1.69
CA ILE A 38 -5.82 12.37 -1.29
C ILE A 38 -5.91 12.69 0.21
N ASN A 39 -7.10 13.01 0.72
CA ASN A 39 -7.37 13.34 2.12
C ASN A 39 -7.78 12.15 3.01
N GLY A 40 -7.72 10.91 2.52
CA GLY A 40 -8.03 9.71 3.31
C GLY A 40 -9.50 9.50 3.69
N GLU A 41 -10.43 10.34 3.22
CA GLU A 41 -11.83 10.29 3.67
C GLU A 41 -12.52 8.95 3.38
N LEU A 42 -13.15 8.40 4.41
CA LEU A 42 -13.96 7.20 4.37
C LEU A 42 -15.42 7.52 4.68
N ARG A 43 -16.33 6.83 4.00
CA ARG A 43 -17.76 6.86 4.32
C ARG A 43 -18.09 5.62 5.13
N LEU A 44 -18.93 5.79 6.15
CA LEU A 44 -19.47 4.68 6.90
C LEU A 44 -20.15 3.67 5.95
N PRO A 45 -20.04 2.36 6.24
CA PRO A 45 -19.56 1.75 7.49
C PRO A 45 -18.05 1.57 7.60
N LEU A 46 -17.25 2.05 6.63
CA LEU A 46 -15.79 1.91 6.67
C LEU A 46 -15.20 2.82 7.75
N ILE A 47 -14.21 2.28 8.47
CA ILE A 47 -13.46 2.97 9.52
C ILE A 47 -11.98 3.09 9.13
N PRO A 48 -11.23 4.03 9.70
CA PRO A 48 -9.79 4.14 9.48
C PRO A 48 -9.06 2.82 9.75
N ILE A 49 -7.98 2.58 9.00
CA ILE A 49 -7.08 1.46 9.22
C ILE A 49 -6.54 1.47 10.66
N SER A 50 -6.32 0.31 11.25
CA SER A 50 -5.68 0.23 12.58
C SER A 50 -4.27 0.80 12.56
N ASP A 51 -3.82 1.41 13.66
CA ASP A 51 -2.49 2.03 13.76
C ASP A 51 -1.37 1.02 13.43
N SER A 52 -1.47 -0.22 13.93
CA SER A 52 -0.51 -1.28 13.64
C SER A 52 -0.44 -1.63 12.15
N ASN A 53 -1.57 -1.70 11.45
CA ASN A 53 -1.58 -1.98 10.02
C ASN A 53 -1.16 -0.76 9.20
N ARG A 54 -1.39 0.46 9.72
CA ARG A 54 -0.89 1.70 9.12
C ARG A 54 0.64 1.76 9.12
N GLU A 55 1.29 1.34 10.21
CA GLU A 55 2.75 1.25 10.29
C GLU A 55 3.32 0.25 9.28
N LEU A 56 2.71 -0.92 9.15
CA LEU A 56 3.09 -1.92 8.13
C LEU A 56 2.96 -1.37 6.71
N LEU A 57 1.89 -0.62 6.44
CA LEU A 57 1.64 0.02 5.16
C LEU A 57 2.67 1.11 4.84
N ILE A 58 3.12 1.90 5.83
CA ILE A 58 4.17 2.90 5.64
C ILE A 58 5.49 2.23 5.24
N GLU A 59 5.87 1.16 5.94
CA GLU A 59 7.13 0.47 5.66
C GLU A 59 7.10 -0.19 4.27
N SER A 60 5.99 -0.82 3.88
CA SER A 60 5.87 -1.44 2.55
C SER A 60 5.89 -0.41 1.41
N ILE A 61 5.27 0.77 1.60
CA ILE A 61 5.35 1.88 0.64
C ILE A 61 6.80 2.36 0.48
N LYS A 62 7.53 2.49 1.58
CA LYS A 62 8.95 2.88 1.57
C LYS A 62 9.80 1.85 0.82
N ASN A 63 9.63 0.57 1.10
CA ASN A 63 10.32 -0.53 0.41
C ASN A 63 10.02 -0.51 -1.10
N PHE A 64 8.75 -0.32 -1.46
CA PHE A 64 8.34 -0.24 -2.86
C PHE A 64 8.95 0.98 -3.58
N ASN A 65 8.94 2.16 -2.96
CA ASN A 65 9.56 3.37 -3.52
C ASN A 65 11.07 3.18 -3.74
N GLN A 66 11.76 2.56 -2.78
CA GLN A 66 13.17 2.22 -2.92
C GLN A 66 13.42 1.26 -4.09
N TYR A 67 12.60 0.22 -4.24
CA TYR A 67 12.67 -0.71 -5.38
C TYR A 67 12.47 -0.01 -6.73
N MET A 68 11.49 0.89 -6.80
CA MET A 68 11.17 1.64 -8.02
C MET A 68 12.15 2.78 -8.32
N GLY A 69 13.09 3.08 -7.42
CA GLY A 69 14.03 4.18 -7.56
C GLY A 69 13.36 5.56 -7.50
N VAL A 70 12.24 5.67 -6.80
CA VAL A 70 11.49 6.92 -6.63
C VAL A 70 11.78 7.46 -5.23
N SER A 71 12.36 8.65 -5.13
CA SER A 71 12.48 9.34 -3.83
C SER A 71 11.09 9.81 -3.39
N ALA A 72 10.70 9.43 -2.17
CA ALA A 72 9.50 9.95 -1.49
C ALA A 72 9.58 11.48 -1.31
#